data_AF-A0A235G8F9-F1
#
_entry.id   AF-A0A235G8F9-F1
#
_cell.length_a   1.000
_cell.length_b   1.000
_cell.length_c   1.000
_cell.angle_alpha   90.00
_cell.angle_beta   90.00
_cell.angle_gamma   90.00
#
_symmetry.space_group_name_H-M   'P 1'
#
loop_
_entity.id
_entity.type
_entity.pdbx_description
1 polymer ?
#
loop_
_entity_poly.entity_id
_entity_poly.type
_entity_poly.pdbx_seq_one_letter_code
_entity_poly.pdbx_strand_id
1 'polypeptide(L)'
;MYRNFEGCTTIVTIERPHSLSRRSRATAVLGVGALAGAMILTGTVGTAAADTVTTTIPVAAYPAAVAITPDGAHAYVTNQGSGTVSVIDTATNTATPVTIAAGANLIGVAITPDGAHAYVTDNSASGTVSVINTATNTVAATIPVASYPLAVAITPDGAHAYVTNPRSKSVSVIETANPTATPVTITVPSDAGRVAISPDGARAYVTNYEGNTVSVINTATNTVDPTPIAVGAHPSGVAFTPSGARAYVANSAGGTVSVIDTANPTATPVTIAVSGNPVGVAITPDGTHAYVTDNGGNTVSVIDIATNTVAATKIAVGSWPDGVAITPDGARAYVANWNGSSVSVISINPTPTSDGSLEGLGSLDIFGSLGIFGS
;
A
#
# COMPACT_ATOMS: atom_id res chain seq x y z
N MET A 1 -51.29 -64.59 15.21
CA MET A 1 -50.83 -64.69 16.62
C MET A 1 -50.96 -63.29 17.22
N TYR A 2 -52.12 -62.92 17.74
CA TYR A 2 -52.53 -62.94 19.15
C TYR A 2 -51.80 -61.93 20.07
N ARG A 3 -52.55 -60.84 20.37
CA ARG A 3 -52.67 -59.97 21.57
C ARG A 3 -51.48 -59.07 21.97
N ASN A 4 -51.60 -57.73 22.07
CA ASN A 4 -52.50 -56.78 22.79
C ASN A 4 -52.24 -56.59 24.29
N PHE A 5 -52.35 -55.30 24.69
CA PHE A 5 -52.63 -54.63 25.98
C PHE A 5 -51.49 -53.69 26.45
N GLU A 6 -51.56 -52.38 26.23
CA GLU A 6 -52.35 -51.32 26.91
C GLU A 6 -52.02 -51.12 28.40
N GLY A 7 -51.47 -49.94 28.70
CA GLY A 7 -51.99 -48.98 29.69
C GLY A 7 -51.79 -49.25 31.18
N CYS A 8 -51.06 -48.35 31.86
CA CYS A 8 -51.58 -47.73 33.08
C CYS A 8 -50.76 -46.49 33.48
N THR A 9 -51.38 -45.32 33.35
CA THR A 9 -51.09 -44.11 34.12
C THR A 9 -51.64 -44.31 35.54
N THR A 10 -51.03 -43.71 36.58
CA THR A 10 -51.63 -42.73 37.52
C THR A 10 -50.84 -42.65 38.85
N ILE A 11 -50.80 -41.42 39.36
CA ILE A 11 -50.69 -40.95 40.77
C ILE A 11 -49.30 -40.52 41.27
N VAL A 12 -49.17 -39.20 41.34
CA VAL A 12 -48.26 -38.41 42.17
C VAL A 12 -48.62 -38.61 43.65
N THR A 13 -47.62 -38.79 44.51
CA THR A 13 -47.73 -38.39 45.93
C THR A 13 -46.40 -37.81 46.38
N ILE A 14 -46.46 -36.54 46.78
CA ILE A 14 -45.41 -35.77 47.46
C ILE A 14 -45.54 -36.08 48.95
N GLU A 15 -44.44 -36.42 49.64
CA GLU A 15 -44.24 -36.06 51.04
C GLU A 15 -42.74 -36.22 51.44
N ARG A 16 -42.14 -35.11 51.87
CA ARG A 16 -40.93 -34.99 52.72
C ARG A 16 -41.40 -34.93 54.19
N PRO A 17 -40.56 -34.75 55.24
CA PRO A 17 -39.21 -35.23 55.59
C PRO A 17 -39.07 -35.64 57.08
N HIS A 18 -38.14 -36.53 57.48
CA HIS A 18 -37.67 -36.68 58.87
C HIS A 18 -36.31 -37.42 58.87
N SER A 19 -35.35 -37.31 59.80
CA SER A 19 -34.78 -36.25 60.66
C SER A 19 -33.52 -36.85 61.33
N LEU A 20 -32.38 -36.12 61.32
CA LEU A 20 -31.28 -36.03 62.32
C LEU A 20 -30.66 -37.30 62.99
N SER A 21 -29.33 -37.50 62.93
CA SER A 21 -28.32 -36.85 63.81
C SER A 21 -26.85 -37.41 63.70
N ARG A 22 -25.87 -36.47 63.74
CA ARG A 22 -24.51 -36.45 64.40
C ARG A 22 -23.41 -37.47 63.96
N ARG A 23 -22.10 -37.18 63.80
CA ARG A 23 -21.16 -36.15 64.33
C ARG A 23 -19.96 -35.83 63.39
N SER A 24 -19.54 -34.56 63.41
CA SER A 24 -18.19 -33.94 63.39
C SER A 24 -16.98 -34.58 62.66
N ARG A 25 -16.35 -33.78 61.77
CA ARG A 25 -14.93 -33.40 61.84
C ARG A 25 -14.70 -32.10 61.06
N ALA A 26 -14.10 -31.12 61.73
CA ALA A 26 -13.74 -29.82 61.18
C ALA A 26 -12.34 -29.87 60.57
N THR A 27 -12.17 -29.28 59.39
CA THR A 27 -10.87 -28.88 58.84
C THR A 27 -11.04 -27.46 58.33
N ALA A 28 -10.31 -26.51 58.93
CA ALA A 28 -10.21 -25.14 58.47
C ALA A 28 -9.04 -25.03 57.48
N VAL A 29 -9.25 -24.38 56.33
CA VAL A 29 -8.20 -23.80 55.49
C VAL A 29 -8.70 -22.44 55.01
N LEU A 30 -7.82 -21.43 55.13
CA LEU A 30 -8.04 -20.02 54.84
C LEU A 30 -8.53 -19.78 53.41
N GLY A 31 -9.65 -19.08 53.26
CA GLY A 31 -10.06 -18.45 52.00
C GLY A 31 -9.66 -16.97 52.01
N VAL A 32 -8.69 -16.60 51.17
CA VAL A 32 -8.32 -15.21 50.91
C VAL A 32 -9.52 -14.52 50.24
N GLY A 33 -10.08 -13.51 50.91
CA GLY A 33 -11.10 -12.64 50.33
C GLY A 33 -10.46 -11.73 49.29
N ALA A 34 -10.65 -12.03 48.02
CA ALA A 34 -10.38 -11.08 46.95
C ALA A 34 -11.54 -10.08 46.86
N LEU A 35 -11.33 -8.85 47.35
CA LEU A 35 -12.13 -7.71 46.90
C LEU A 35 -11.84 -7.51 45.41
N ALA A 36 -12.76 -7.93 44.55
CA ALA A 36 -12.77 -7.48 43.16
C ALA A 36 -13.19 -6.01 43.14
N GLY A 37 -12.21 -5.11 43.24
CA GLY A 37 -12.40 -3.72 42.86
C GLY A 37 -12.61 -3.65 41.36
N ALA A 38 -13.86 -3.47 40.93
CA ALA A 38 -14.16 -3.11 39.55
C ALA A 38 -13.65 -1.69 39.30
N MET A 39 -12.39 -1.58 38.86
CA MET A 39 -11.89 -0.36 38.25
C MET A 39 -12.59 -0.23 36.90
N ILE A 40 -13.67 0.55 36.85
CA ILE A 40 -14.24 1.00 35.59
C ILE A 40 -13.24 2.00 35.03
N LEU A 41 -12.31 1.52 34.22
CA LEU A 41 -11.45 2.37 33.41
C LEU A 41 -12.34 2.98 32.32
N THR A 42 -12.94 4.14 32.60
CA THR A 42 -13.52 4.99 31.54
C THR A 42 -12.37 5.63 30.76
N GLY A 43 -11.60 4.80 30.04
CA GLY A 43 -10.71 5.30 29.03
C GLY A 43 -11.57 5.85 27.91
N THR A 44 -11.61 7.17 27.76
CA THR A 44 -11.96 7.78 26.47
C THR A 44 -11.01 7.19 25.43
N VAL A 45 -11.51 6.29 24.59
CA VAL A 45 -10.79 5.88 23.38
C VAL A 45 -10.58 7.15 22.60
N GLY A 46 -9.35 7.68 22.61
CA GLY A 46 -8.99 8.81 21.78
C GLY A 46 -9.29 8.42 20.34
N THR A 47 -10.11 9.20 19.66
CA THR A 47 -10.33 9.03 18.23
C THR A 47 -8.97 9.18 17.54
N ALA A 48 -8.59 8.19 16.73
CA ALA A 48 -7.40 8.29 15.87
C ALA A 48 -7.40 9.65 15.18
N ALA A 49 -6.27 10.36 15.20
CA ALA A 49 -6.16 11.60 14.44
C ALA A 49 -6.34 11.25 12.95
N ALA A 50 -7.18 11.99 12.24
CA ALA A 50 -7.38 11.76 10.82
C ALA A 50 -6.10 12.05 10.03
N ASP A 51 -5.83 11.25 9.00
CA ASP A 51 -4.75 11.54 8.06
C ASP A 51 -4.99 12.88 7.37
N THR A 52 -3.95 13.69 7.29
CA THR A 52 -4.05 15.06 6.75
C THR A 52 -2.81 15.45 5.98
N VAL A 53 -2.98 16.35 5.02
CA VAL A 53 -1.85 16.99 4.33
C VAL A 53 -1.17 17.96 5.31
N THR A 54 0.11 17.71 5.59
CA THR A 54 0.93 18.54 6.48
C THR A 54 1.78 19.55 5.72
N THR A 55 2.12 19.25 4.46
CA THR A 55 2.98 20.10 3.63
C THR A 55 2.64 19.91 2.16
N THR A 56 2.78 20.98 1.38
CA THR A 56 2.74 20.92 -0.09
C THR A 56 4.06 21.47 -0.62
N ILE A 57 4.84 20.60 -1.27
CA ILE A 57 6.20 20.89 -1.73
C ILE A 57 6.12 21.31 -3.20
N PRO A 58 6.55 22.53 -3.56
CA PRO A 58 6.65 22.92 -4.96
C PRO A 58 7.70 22.09 -5.69
N VAL A 59 7.36 21.58 -6.88
CA VAL A 59 8.28 20.88 -7.77
C VAL A 59 8.13 21.42 -9.20
N ALA A 60 8.84 20.85 -10.18
CA ALA A 60 8.67 21.26 -11.57
C ALA A 60 7.30 20.84 -12.12
N ALA A 61 6.97 21.31 -13.32
CA ALA A 61 5.67 21.07 -13.92
C ALA A 61 5.40 19.57 -14.13
N TYR A 62 4.13 19.19 -13.98
CA TYR A 62 3.61 17.85 -14.26
C TYR A 62 4.31 16.70 -13.51
N PRO A 63 4.40 16.74 -12.17
CA PRO A 63 4.94 15.62 -11.41
C PRO A 63 4.04 14.39 -11.57
N ALA A 64 4.60 13.25 -12.01
CA ALA A 64 3.82 12.08 -12.43
C ALA A 64 3.92 10.90 -11.47
N ALA A 65 5.15 10.47 -11.13
CA ALA A 65 5.40 9.39 -10.18
C ALA A 65 6.32 9.84 -9.06
N VAL A 66 6.24 9.14 -7.94
CA VAL A 66 7.11 9.32 -6.78
C VAL A 66 7.61 7.96 -6.30
N ALA A 67 8.89 7.87 -5.95
CA ALA A 67 9.50 6.73 -5.29
C ALA A 67 10.36 7.22 -4.12
N ILE A 68 10.38 6.47 -3.02
CA ILE A 68 11.08 6.85 -1.78
C ILE A 68 12.25 5.88 -1.57
N THR A 69 13.40 6.40 -1.15
CA THR A 69 14.57 5.58 -0.86
C THR A 69 14.28 4.61 0.29
N PRO A 70 14.90 3.41 0.32
CA PRO A 70 14.66 2.41 1.38
C PRO A 70 14.95 2.89 2.80
N ASP A 71 15.83 3.88 2.96
CA ASP A 71 16.11 4.55 4.25
C ASP A 71 15.09 5.65 4.61
N GLY A 72 14.16 5.96 3.72
CA GLY A 72 13.15 7.00 3.87
C GLY A 72 13.69 8.43 3.74
N ALA A 73 14.96 8.64 3.46
CA ALA A 73 15.60 9.95 3.50
C ALA A 73 15.25 10.84 2.30
N HIS A 74 15.00 10.25 1.13
CA HIS A 74 14.74 11.00 -0.11
C HIS A 74 13.53 10.47 -0.87
N ALA A 75 12.77 11.36 -1.49
CA ALA A 75 11.73 11.03 -2.46
C ALA A 75 12.11 11.57 -3.84
N TYR A 76 12.11 10.71 -4.86
CA TYR A 76 12.38 11.05 -6.25
C TYR A 76 11.06 11.20 -6.99
N VAL A 77 10.85 12.35 -7.63
CA VAL A 77 9.60 12.70 -8.30
C VAL A 77 9.87 13.06 -9.76
N THR A 78 9.29 12.33 -10.69
CA THR A 78 9.45 12.58 -12.13
C THR A 78 8.59 13.76 -12.56
N ASN A 79 9.17 14.70 -13.31
CA ASN A 79 8.44 15.88 -13.77
C ASN A 79 8.29 15.86 -15.30
N GLN A 80 7.09 15.51 -15.75
CA GLN A 80 6.74 15.43 -17.16
C GLN A 80 6.83 16.81 -17.84
N GLY A 81 7.32 16.86 -19.06
CA GLY A 81 7.51 18.10 -19.82
C GLY A 81 8.73 18.94 -19.42
N SER A 82 9.34 18.72 -18.25
CA SER A 82 10.49 19.51 -17.77
C SER A 82 11.86 18.86 -18.02
N GLY A 83 11.90 17.53 -18.22
CA GLY A 83 13.16 16.77 -18.31
C GLY A 83 13.94 16.70 -17.00
N THR A 84 13.27 16.86 -15.86
CA THR A 84 13.91 16.82 -14.52
C THR A 84 13.24 15.82 -13.58
N VAL A 85 14.01 15.34 -12.61
CA VAL A 85 13.51 14.64 -11.43
C VAL A 85 13.73 15.54 -10.22
N SER A 86 12.69 15.78 -9.43
CA SER A 86 12.82 16.46 -8.15
C SER A 86 13.20 15.46 -7.07
N VAL A 87 14.34 15.69 -6.41
CA VAL A 87 14.81 14.94 -5.25
C VAL A 87 14.43 15.73 -4.01
N ILE A 88 13.49 15.20 -3.25
CA ILE A 88 12.95 15.79 -2.03
C ILE A 88 13.67 15.18 -0.84
N ASP A 89 14.34 15.99 -0.03
CA ASP A 89 14.79 15.60 1.30
C ASP A 89 13.55 15.50 2.21
N THR A 90 13.27 14.30 2.73
CA THR A 90 12.02 14.07 3.48
C THR A 90 12.08 14.68 4.87
N ALA A 91 13.25 14.91 5.47
CA ALA A 91 13.36 15.53 6.78
C ALA A 91 13.01 17.02 6.75
N THR A 92 13.37 17.69 5.65
CA THR A 92 13.22 19.14 5.48
C THR A 92 12.09 19.54 4.54
N ASN A 93 11.54 18.58 3.78
CA ASN A 93 10.57 18.80 2.70
C ASN A 93 11.08 19.80 1.64
N THR A 94 12.38 19.77 1.35
CA THR A 94 13.01 20.63 0.34
C THR A 94 13.30 19.85 -0.93
N ALA A 95 12.95 20.41 -2.09
CA ALA A 95 13.13 19.78 -3.39
C ALA A 95 14.33 20.36 -4.14
N THR A 96 15.15 19.49 -4.71
CA THR A 96 16.28 19.84 -5.59
C THR A 96 16.12 19.17 -6.95
N PRO A 97 16.28 19.88 -8.08
CA PRO A 97 16.11 19.27 -9.40
C PRO A 97 17.39 18.54 -9.84
N VAL A 98 17.21 17.36 -10.41
CA VAL A 98 18.21 16.62 -11.18
C VAL A 98 17.80 16.65 -12.65
N THR A 99 18.64 17.26 -13.48
CA THR A 99 18.40 17.32 -14.93
C THR A 99 18.81 16.02 -15.59
N ILE A 100 17.91 15.45 -16.39
CA ILE A 100 18.22 14.31 -17.25
C ILE A 100 18.46 14.87 -18.66
N ALA A 101 19.66 14.65 -19.20
CA ALA A 101 20.08 15.23 -20.48
C ALA A 101 19.26 14.75 -21.69
N ALA A 102 18.56 13.62 -21.55
CA ALA A 102 17.71 13.02 -22.58
C ALA A 102 16.27 12.88 -22.07
N GLY A 103 15.31 13.29 -22.91
CA GLY A 103 13.88 13.08 -22.66
C GLY A 103 13.23 14.21 -21.85
N ALA A 104 12.16 14.79 -22.39
CA ALA A 104 11.31 15.71 -21.65
C ALA A 104 10.09 15.01 -21.05
N ASN A 105 9.85 13.72 -21.31
CA ASN A 105 8.59 13.06 -20.97
C ASN A 105 8.77 12.00 -19.88
N LEU A 106 9.39 12.40 -18.76
CA LEU A 106 9.65 11.50 -17.63
C LEU A 106 8.34 11.12 -16.94
N ILE A 107 8.11 9.82 -16.69
CA ILE A 107 6.87 9.36 -16.05
C ILE A 107 7.14 8.43 -14.87
N GLY A 108 7.71 7.26 -15.09
CA GLY A 108 7.93 6.26 -14.04
C GLY A 108 9.25 6.47 -13.32
N VAL A 109 9.27 6.18 -12.01
CA VAL A 109 10.51 6.07 -11.23
C VAL A 109 10.41 4.92 -10.24
N ALA A 110 11.51 4.18 -10.08
CA ALA A 110 11.68 3.18 -9.04
C ALA A 110 13.12 3.22 -8.50
N ILE A 111 13.30 2.85 -7.24
CA ILE A 111 14.60 2.88 -6.56
C ILE A 111 15.02 1.45 -6.22
N THR A 112 16.30 1.14 -6.38
CA THR A 112 16.86 -0.18 -6.03
C THR A 112 16.75 -0.43 -4.52
N PRO A 113 16.62 -1.69 -4.07
CA PRO A 113 16.48 -2.02 -2.64
C PRO A 113 17.67 -1.61 -1.76
N ASP A 114 18.86 -1.44 -2.35
CA ASP A 114 20.05 -0.91 -1.68
C ASP A 114 20.06 0.64 -1.61
N GLY A 115 19.08 1.29 -2.24
CA GLY A 115 18.95 2.74 -2.32
C GLY A 115 19.95 3.41 -3.26
N ALA A 116 20.83 2.68 -3.95
CA ALA A 116 21.96 3.25 -4.67
C ALA A 116 21.58 3.86 -6.04
N HIS A 117 20.49 3.38 -6.66
CA HIS A 117 20.10 3.81 -7.99
C HIS A 117 18.60 4.06 -8.12
N ALA A 118 18.24 5.13 -8.83
CA ALA A 118 16.87 5.38 -9.29
C ALA A 118 16.78 5.16 -10.80
N TYR A 119 15.81 4.36 -11.24
CA TYR A 119 15.50 4.09 -12.64
C TYR A 119 14.32 4.94 -13.05
N VAL A 120 14.47 5.71 -14.14
CA VAL A 120 13.49 6.70 -14.58
C VAL A 120 13.14 6.47 -16.05
N THR A 121 11.86 6.28 -16.35
CA THR A 121 11.41 6.06 -17.74
C THR A 121 11.21 7.39 -18.46
N ASP A 122 11.72 7.49 -19.69
CA ASP A 122 11.41 8.56 -20.64
C ASP A 122 10.40 8.05 -21.66
N ASN A 123 9.15 8.50 -21.53
CA ASN A 123 8.02 8.08 -22.33
C ASN A 123 8.04 8.70 -23.73
N SER A 124 9.07 8.42 -24.50
CA SER A 124 9.29 8.89 -25.86
C SER A 124 9.26 7.74 -26.86
N ALA A 125 9.12 8.05 -28.15
CA ALA A 125 9.16 7.05 -29.21
C ALA A 125 10.51 6.30 -29.25
N SER A 126 11.61 6.96 -28.86
CA SER A 126 12.94 6.36 -28.74
C SER A 126 13.08 5.42 -27.54
N GLY A 127 12.22 5.55 -26.52
CA GLY A 127 12.12 4.67 -25.36
C GLY A 127 13.42 4.47 -24.61
N THR A 128 13.60 5.20 -23.50
CA THR A 128 14.81 5.03 -22.67
C THR A 128 14.50 4.97 -21.18
N VAL A 129 15.44 4.39 -20.43
CA VAL A 129 15.46 4.40 -18.96
C VAL A 129 16.77 5.02 -18.52
N SER A 130 16.69 6.12 -17.78
CA SER A 130 17.85 6.76 -17.16
C SER A 130 18.09 6.17 -15.78
N VAL A 131 19.34 5.81 -15.48
CA VAL A 131 19.78 5.35 -14.17
C VAL A 131 20.48 6.51 -13.48
N ILE A 132 19.94 6.96 -12.35
CA ILE A 132 20.49 8.03 -11.52
C ILE A 132 21.21 7.37 -10.33
N ASN A 133 22.47 7.72 -10.09
CA ASN A 133 23.15 7.41 -8.84
C ASN A 133 22.59 8.34 -7.75
N THR A 134 22.02 7.76 -6.68
CA THR A 134 21.32 8.54 -5.64
C THR A 134 22.26 9.28 -4.70
N ALA A 135 23.47 8.77 -4.51
CA ALA A 135 24.47 9.41 -3.65
C ALA A 135 25.01 10.70 -4.27
N THR A 136 25.12 10.76 -5.59
CA THR A 136 25.63 11.94 -6.32
C THR A 136 24.55 12.73 -7.03
N ASN A 137 23.33 12.18 -7.14
CA ASN A 137 22.23 12.74 -7.92
C ASN A 137 22.61 13.05 -9.38
N THR A 138 23.37 12.13 -10.00
CA THR A 138 23.82 12.25 -11.39
C THR A 138 23.38 11.04 -12.21
N VAL A 139 23.07 11.27 -13.49
CA VAL A 139 22.77 10.19 -14.45
C VAL A 139 24.04 9.36 -14.69
N ALA A 140 23.99 8.08 -14.33
CA ALA A 140 25.08 7.11 -14.47
C ALA A 140 24.98 6.31 -15.78
N ALA A 141 23.77 6.06 -16.28
CA ALA A 141 23.54 5.34 -17.53
C ALA A 141 22.21 5.73 -18.17
N THR A 142 22.09 5.48 -19.48
CA THR A 142 20.83 5.56 -20.22
C THR A 142 20.67 4.29 -21.05
N ILE A 143 19.58 3.55 -20.80
CA ILE A 143 19.35 2.21 -21.31
C ILE A 143 18.21 2.27 -22.34
N PRO A 144 18.44 1.88 -23.60
CA PRO A 144 17.37 1.77 -24.59
C PRO A 144 16.38 0.66 -24.20
N VAL A 145 15.08 0.95 -24.30
CA VAL A 145 13.97 -0.01 -24.12
C VAL A 145 13.01 0.11 -25.29
N ALA A 146 11.88 -0.61 -25.26
CA ALA A 146 10.88 -0.48 -26.30
C ALA A 146 10.16 0.89 -26.22
N SER A 147 9.42 1.23 -27.28
CA SER A 147 8.84 2.56 -27.44
C SER A 147 7.79 2.90 -26.36
N TYR A 148 7.79 4.17 -25.93
CA TYR A 148 6.87 4.75 -24.95
C TYR A 148 6.85 4.00 -23.61
N PRO A 149 7.99 3.87 -22.90
CA PRO A 149 8.02 3.26 -21.59
C PRO A 149 7.23 4.10 -20.58
N LEU A 150 6.39 3.46 -19.77
CA LEU A 150 5.48 4.12 -18.84
C LEU A 150 5.96 3.99 -17.40
N ALA A 151 5.98 2.76 -16.87
CA ALA A 151 6.31 2.48 -15.48
C ALA A 151 7.54 1.57 -15.38
N VAL A 152 8.21 1.62 -14.22
CA VAL A 152 9.31 0.72 -13.87
C VAL A 152 9.10 0.18 -12.46
N ALA A 153 9.42 -1.09 -12.25
CA ALA A 153 9.48 -1.70 -10.93
C ALA A 153 10.75 -2.57 -10.80
N ILE A 154 11.36 -2.57 -9.62
CA ILE A 154 12.60 -3.32 -9.34
C ILE A 154 12.26 -4.57 -8.53
N THR A 155 12.91 -5.69 -8.82
CA THR A 155 12.77 -6.91 -8.01
C THR A 155 13.34 -6.72 -6.59
N PRO A 156 12.81 -7.41 -5.56
CA PRO A 156 13.28 -7.26 -4.17
C PRO A 156 14.77 -7.59 -3.94
N ASP A 157 15.35 -8.46 -4.78
CA ASP A 157 16.78 -8.77 -4.78
C ASP A 157 17.63 -7.69 -5.49
N GLY A 158 16.99 -6.69 -6.10
CA GLY A 158 17.62 -5.61 -6.85
C GLY A 158 18.16 -6.02 -8.21
N ALA A 159 18.01 -7.28 -8.65
CA ALA A 159 18.70 -7.81 -9.83
C ALA A 159 18.07 -7.37 -11.17
N HIS A 160 16.77 -7.10 -11.20
CA HIS A 160 16.05 -6.79 -12.44
C HIS A 160 15.12 -5.58 -12.30
N ALA A 161 15.06 -4.77 -13.35
CA ALA A 161 14.06 -3.73 -13.53
C ALA A 161 13.08 -4.12 -14.64
N TYR A 162 11.78 -4.14 -14.34
CA TYR A 162 10.69 -4.42 -15.27
C TYR A 162 10.07 -3.11 -15.71
N VAL A 163 10.08 -2.85 -17.02
CA VAL A 163 9.67 -1.57 -17.62
C VAL A 163 8.54 -1.81 -18.60
N THR A 164 7.36 -1.23 -18.37
CA THR A 164 6.20 -1.41 -19.24
C THR A 164 6.25 -0.48 -20.43
N ASN A 165 5.93 -0.99 -21.61
CA ASN A 165 5.97 -0.25 -22.89
C ASN A 165 4.59 -0.32 -23.56
N PRO A 166 3.60 0.50 -23.14
CA PRO A 166 2.21 0.38 -23.57
C PRO A 166 2.02 0.31 -25.09
N ARG A 167 2.67 1.22 -25.85
CA ARG A 167 2.55 1.26 -27.32
C ARG A 167 3.19 0.08 -28.03
N SER A 168 4.11 -0.61 -27.35
CA SER A 168 4.78 -1.80 -27.85
C SER A 168 4.12 -3.10 -27.34
N LYS A 169 3.10 -3.00 -26.48
CA LYS A 169 2.43 -4.14 -25.81
C LYS A 169 3.43 -5.12 -25.20
N SER A 170 4.44 -4.57 -24.51
CA SER A 170 5.54 -5.36 -23.98
C SER A 170 6.06 -4.84 -22.65
N VAL A 171 6.88 -5.66 -22.01
CA VAL A 171 7.68 -5.32 -20.83
C VAL A 171 9.15 -5.58 -21.17
N SER A 172 10.01 -4.60 -20.93
CA SER A 172 11.46 -4.74 -21.02
C SER A 172 12.02 -5.10 -19.64
N VAL A 173 12.87 -6.13 -19.57
CA VAL A 173 13.56 -6.56 -18.35
C VAL A 173 15.03 -6.20 -18.47
N ILE A 174 15.48 -5.31 -17.61
CA ILE A 174 16.84 -4.80 -17.54
C ILE A 174 17.57 -5.52 -16.40
N GLU A 175 18.77 -6.03 -16.66
CA GLU A 175 19.67 -6.50 -15.62
C GLU A 175 20.37 -5.31 -14.97
N THR A 176 20.13 -5.08 -13.68
CA THR A 176 20.60 -3.86 -13.00
C THR A 176 22.11 -3.82 -12.82
N ALA A 177 22.72 -4.99 -12.62
CA ALA A 177 24.17 -5.16 -12.51
C ALA A 177 24.92 -4.95 -13.83
N ASN A 178 24.21 -5.01 -14.97
CA ASN A 178 24.78 -4.81 -16.29
C ASN A 178 23.88 -3.90 -17.15
N PRO A 179 23.88 -2.59 -16.89
CA PRO A 179 23.02 -1.63 -17.60
C PRO A 179 23.35 -1.48 -19.10
N THR A 180 24.43 -2.10 -19.57
CA THR A 180 24.80 -2.12 -21.00
C THR A 180 24.26 -3.31 -21.77
N ALA A 181 23.75 -4.33 -21.08
CA ALA A 181 23.11 -5.48 -21.72
C ALA A 181 21.80 -5.07 -22.41
N THR A 182 21.51 -5.69 -23.55
CA THR A 182 20.22 -5.51 -24.23
C THR A 182 19.09 -6.07 -23.35
N PRO A 183 18.05 -5.27 -23.03
CA PRO A 183 16.94 -5.75 -22.21
C PRO A 183 16.17 -6.91 -22.87
N VAL A 184 15.73 -7.87 -22.06
CA VAL A 184 14.82 -8.94 -22.51
C VAL A 184 13.44 -8.33 -22.75
N THR A 185 12.76 -8.70 -23.84
CA THR A 185 11.40 -8.21 -24.13
C THR A 185 10.37 -9.31 -23.94
N ILE A 186 9.36 -9.04 -23.13
CA ILE A 186 8.21 -9.91 -22.85
C ILE A 186 6.98 -9.30 -23.50
N THR A 187 6.29 -10.03 -24.37
CA THR A 187 5.04 -9.57 -24.98
C THR A 187 3.86 -9.80 -24.05
N VAL A 188 2.98 -8.81 -23.90
CA VAL A 188 1.72 -8.92 -23.14
C VAL A 188 0.51 -8.76 -24.08
N PRO A 189 -0.69 -9.24 -23.71
CA PRO A 189 -1.84 -9.30 -24.61
C PRO A 189 -2.47 -7.95 -24.98
N SER A 190 -2.15 -6.86 -24.26
CA SER A 190 -2.73 -5.53 -24.47
C SER A 190 -1.75 -4.42 -24.08
N ASP A 191 -2.22 -3.18 -24.09
CA ASP A 191 -1.46 -1.98 -23.73
C ASP A 191 -1.00 -2.08 -22.26
N ALA A 192 0.30 -2.31 -22.06
CA ALA A 192 0.93 -2.46 -20.76
C ALA A 192 0.86 -1.14 -19.96
N GLY A 193 0.07 -1.14 -18.89
CA GLY A 193 -0.07 -0.05 -17.92
C GLY A 193 1.07 -0.03 -16.91
N ARG A 194 0.76 0.15 -15.62
CA ARG A 194 1.78 0.11 -14.54
C ARG A 194 2.12 -1.34 -14.17
N VAL A 195 3.26 -1.52 -13.53
CA VAL A 195 3.79 -2.82 -13.08
C VAL A 195 4.14 -2.80 -11.60
N ALA A 196 3.92 -3.92 -10.91
CA ALA A 196 4.42 -4.16 -9.56
C ALA A 196 5.05 -5.57 -9.47
N ILE A 197 6.09 -5.71 -8.65
CA ILE A 197 6.71 -7.00 -8.33
C ILE A 197 6.15 -7.50 -6.99
N SER A 198 5.86 -8.79 -6.89
CA SER A 198 5.44 -9.41 -5.64
C SER A 198 6.57 -9.35 -4.59
N PRO A 199 6.26 -9.29 -3.28
CA PRO A 199 7.29 -9.16 -2.24
C PRO A 199 8.31 -10.32 -2.20
N ASP A 200 7.91 -11.51 -2.64
CA ASP A 200 8.80 -12.68 -2.80
C ASP A 200 9.64 -12.65 -4.09
N GLY A 201 9.44 -11.63 -4.93
CA GLY A 201 10.11 -11.46 -6.21
C GLY A 201 9.67 -12.41 -7.31
N ALA A 202 8.74 -13.35 -7.06
CA ALA A 202 8.43 -14.44 -7.97
C ALA A 202 7.52 -14.04 -9.14
N ARG A 203 6.76 -12.95 -9.01
CA ARG A 203 5.76 -12.52 -9.99
C ARG A 203 5.82 -11.02 -10.24
N ALA A 204 5.63 -10.61 -11.49
CA ALA A 204 5.29 -9.24 -11.85
C ALA A 204 3.84 -9.18 -12.32
N TYR A 205 3.05 -8.25 -11.75
CA TYR A 205 1.69 -7.96 -12.20
C TYR A 205 1.72 -6.70 -13.06
N VAL A 206 1.20 -6.81 -14.28
CA VAL A 206 1.15 -5.72 -15.27
C VAL A 206 -0.29 -5.45 -15.60
N THR A 207 -0.77 -4.23 -15.35
CA THR A 207 -2.12 -3.84 -15.76
C THR A 207 -2.21 -3.75 -17.28
N ASN A 208 -3.31 -4.22 -17.85
CA ASN A 208 -3.57 -4.17 -19.29
C ASN A 208 -4.65 -3.10 -19.51
N TYR A 209 -4.25 -1.86 -19.78
CA TYR A 209 -5.11 -0.68 -19.71
C TYR A 209 -6.37 -0.81 -20.57
N GLU A 210 -6.22 -1.08 -21.88
CA GLU A 210 -7.36 -1.30 -22.78
C GLU A 210 -7.99 -2.71 -22.63
N GLY A 211 -7.26 -3.63 -21.98
CA GLY A 211 -7.65 -5.04 -21.87
C GLY A 211 -8.51 -5.37 -20.65
N ASN A 212 -8.73 -4.42 -19.72
CA ASN A 212 -9.46 -4.63 -18.46
C ASN A 212 -9.01 -5.88 -17.68
N THR A 213 -7.70 -6.14 -17.73
CA THR A 213 -7.09 -7.34 -17.15
C THR A 213 -5.74 -7.02 -16.50
N VAL A 214 -5.18 -7.98 -15.77
CA VAL A 214 -3.80 -7.96 -15.28
C VAL A 214 -3.07 -9.18 -15.83
N SER A 215 -1.93 -8.96 -16.48
CA SER A 215 -1.00 -10.01 -16.88
C SER A 215 -0.12 -10.41 -15.69
N VAL A 216 0.10 -11.72 -15.52
CA VAL A 216 1.03 -12.26 -14.52
C VAL A 216 2.28 -12.76 -15.23
N ILE A 217 3.44 -12.24 -14.87
CA ILE A 217 4.74 -12.66 -15.41
C ILE A 217 5.48 -13.43 -14.33
N ASN A 218 5.95 -14.64 -14.64
CA ASN A 218 6.92 -15.35 -13.83
C ASN A 218 8.30 -14.71 -14.03
N THR A 219 8.88 -14.16 -12.98
CA THR A 219 10.13 -13.38 -13.06
C THR A 219 11.38 -14.24 -13.23
N ALA A 220 11.33 -15.51 -12.80
CA ALA A 220 12.44 -16.45 -12.95
C ALA A 220 12.60 -16.91 -14.41
N THR A 221 11.49 -16.98 -15.15
CA THR A 221 11.48 -17.47 -16.54
C THR A 221 11.15 -16.40 -17.57
N ASN A 222 10.75 -15.19 -17.14
CA ASN A 222 10.26 -14.11 -18.00
C ASN A 222 9.08 -14.53 -18.91
N THR A 223 8.21 -15.41 -18.40
CA THR A 223 7.05 -15.92 -19.16
C THR A 223 5.74 -15.37 -18.61
N VAL A 224 4.83 -15.00 -19.51
CA VAL A 224 3.47 -14.55 -19.18
C VAL A 224 2.56 -15.76 -18.95
N ASP A 225 1.77 -15.74 -17.89
CA ASP A 225 0.65 -16.66 -17.70
C ASP A 225 -0.39 -16.43 -18.81
N PRO A 226 -0.78 -17.47 -19.58
CA PRO A 226 -1.73 -17.32 -20.68
C PRO A 226 -3.14 -16.90 -20.23
N THR A 227 -3.44 -16.96 -18.93
CA THR A 227 -4.74 -16.61 -18.34
C THR A 227 -4.64 -15.28 -17.59
N PRO A 228 -4.91 -14.13 -18.25
CA PRO A 228 -4.88 -12.85 -17.57
C PRO A 228 -6.05 -12.71 -16.59
N ILE A 229 -5.84 -12.00 -15.49
CA ILE A 229 -6.82 -11.82 -14.42
C ILE A 229 -7.78 -10.70 -14.81
N ALA A 230 -9.08 -10.97 -14.89
CA ALA A 230 -10.09 -9.95 -15.18
C ALA A 230 -10.25 -8.98 -14.00
N VAL A 231 -10.25 -7.67 -14.28
CA VAL A 231 -10.41 -6.60 -13.30
C VAL A 231 -11.39 -5.54 -13.82
N GLY A 232 -11.57 -4.44 -13.08
CA GLY A 232 -12.41 -3.32 -13.52
C GLY A 232 -11.88 -2.59 -14.76
N ALA A 233 -12.66 -1.60 -15.22
CA ALA A 233 -12.38 -0.89 -16.46
C ALA A 233 -11.16 0.04 -16.37
N HIS A 234 -10.28 -0.03 -17.37
CA HIS A 234 -9.03 0.73 -17.49
C HIS A 234 -8.13 0.63 -16.25
N PRO A 235 -7.57 -0.56 -15.94
CA PRO A 235 -6.67 -0.72 -14.82
C PRO A 235 -5.39 0.11 -15.02
N SER A 236 -5.01 0.86 -14.00
CA SER A 236 -3.85 1.76 -13.99
C SER A 236 -2.80 1.25 -13.01
N GLY A 237 -2.80 1.73 -11.75
CA GLY A 237 -1.88 1.29 -10.71
C GLY A 237 -2.18 -0.09 -10.16
N VAL A 238 -1.12 -0.79 -9.74
CA VAL A 238 -1.18 -2.05 -9.02
C VAL A 238 -0.19 -2.02 -7.87
N ALA A 239 -0.57 -2.54 -6.71
CA ALA A 239 0.31 -2.68 -5.55
C ALA A 239 0.03 -3.98 -4.79
N PHE A 240 1.07 -4.63 -4.28
CA PHE A 240 0.93 -5.80 -3.41
C PHE A 240 0.88 -5.39 -1.95
N THR A 241 0.09 -6.11 -1.17
CA THR A 241 0.22 -6.13 0.29
C THR A 241 1.63 -6.62 0.68
N PRO A 242 2.21 -6.18 1.82
CA PRO A 242 3.55 -6.61 2.25
C PRO A 242 3.71 -8.13 2.38
N SER A 243 2.64 -8.83 2.76
CA SER A 243 2.61 -10.30 2.83
C SER A 243 2.57 -10.98 1.45
N GLY A 244 2.31 -10.23 0.38
CA GLY A 244 2.12 -10.73 -0.98
C GLY A 244 0.78 -11.45 -1.19
N ALA A 245 -0.07 -11.58 -0.16
CA ALA A 245 -1.31 -12.37 -0.23
C ALA A 245 -2.38 -11.73 -1.12
N ARG A 246 -2.35 -10.41 -1.26
CA ARG A 246 -3.29 -9.64 -2.09
C ARG A 246 -2.59 -8.61 -2.94
N ALA A 247 -3.16 -8.34 -4.12
CA ALA A 247 -2.81 -7.20 -4.96
C ALA A 247 -4.03 -6.29 -5.18
N TYR A 248 -3.84 -4.98 -5.06
CA TYR A 248 -4.87 -3.96 -5.26
C TYR A 248 -4.62 -3.27 -6.59
N VAL A 249 -5.65 -3.16 -7.43
CA VAL A 249 -5.57 -2.60 -8.78
C VAL A 249 -6.56 -1.45 -8.91
N ALA A 250 -6.05 -0.24 -9.15
CA ALA A 250 -6.87 0.94 -9.40
C ALA A 250 -7.46 0.88 -10.83
N ASN A 251 -8.79 0.97 -10.96
CA ASN A 251 -9.49 0.94 -12.25
C ASN A 251 -10.04 2.34 -12.56
N SER A 252 -9.31 3.09 -13.39
CA SER A 252 -9.47 4.54 -13.57
C SER A 252 -10.85 4.90 -14.13
N ALA A 253 -11.25 4.29 -15.25
CA ALA A 253 -12.57 4.49 -15.84
C ALA A 253 -13.68 3.82 -15.04
N GLY A 254 -13.36 2.76 -14.28
CA GLY A 254 -14.32 2.05 -13.45
C GLY A 254 -14.67 2.76 -12.14
N GLY A 255 -13.86 3.72 -11.68
CA GLY A 255 -14.06 4.35 -10.38
C GLY A 255 -13.93 3.38 -9.19
N THR A 256 -13.19 2.28 -9.38
CA THR A 256 -13.12 1.16 -8.43
C THR A 256 -11.69 0.71 -8.21
N VAL A 257 -11.48 -0.10 -7.17
CA VAL A 257 -10.26 -0.87 -6.94
C VAL A 257 -10.61 -2.36 -6.93
N SER A 258 -9.88 -3.16 -7.71
CA SER A 258 -9.98 -4.63 -7.69
C SER A 258 -8.98 -5.20 -6.69
N VAL A 259 -9.39 -6.16 -5.87
CA VAL A 259 -8.52 -6.88 -4.93
C VAL A 259 -8.38 -8.32 -5.40
N ILE A 260 -7.18 -8.67 -5.84
CA ILE A 260 -6.80 -9.98 -6.34
C ILE A 260 -6.23 -10.80 -5.18
N ASP A 261 -6.75 -12.01 -4.97
CA ASP A 261 -6.10 -13.04 -4.15
C ASP A 261 -4.98 -13.70 -4.96
N THR A 262 -3.74 -13.53 -4.53
CA THR A 262 -2.56 -13.99 -5.29
C THR A 262 -2.36 -15.51 -5.20
N ALA A 263 -2.93 -16.16 -4.17
CA ALA A 263 -2.92 -17.61 -4.04
C ALA A 263 -3.99 -18.26 -4.95
N ASN A 264 -5.03 -17.51 -5.31
CA ASN A 264 -6.11 -17.97 -6.18
C ASN A 264 -6.44 -16.95 -7.30
N PRO A 265 -5.52 -16.76 -8.28
CA PRO A 265 -5.65 -15.72 -9.30
C PRO A 265 -6.82 -15.94 -10.27
N THR A 266 -7.46 -17.12 -10.27
CA THR A 266 -8.64 -17.42 -11.10
C THR A 266 -9.96 -17.05 -10.41
N ALA A 267 -9.93 -16.75 -9.10
CA ALA A 267 -11.11 -16.24 -8.41
C ALA A 267 -11.45 -14.82 -8.89
N THR A 268 -12.75 -14.50 -8.92
CA THR A 268 -13.20 -13.14 -9.23
C THR A 268 -12.68 -12.16 -8.17
N PRO A 269 -11.96 -11.10 -8.56
CA PRO A 269 -11.47 -10.09 -7.61
C PRO A 269 -12.61 -9.40 -6.86
N VAL A 270 -12.36 -9.05 -5.59
CA VAL A 270 -13.28 -8.18 -4.83
C VAL A 270 -13.22 -6.78 -5.42
N THR A 271 -14.37 -6.14 -5.63
CA THR A 271 -14.45 -4.78 -6.17
C THR A 271 -14.83 -3.78 -5.08
N ILE A 272 -14.02 -2.75 -4.89
CA ILE A 272 -14.23 -1.67 -3.93
C ILE A 272 -14.53 -0.39 -4.70
N ALA A 273 -15.65 0.28 -4.40
CA ALA A 273 -15.96 1.57 -5.00
C ALA A 273 -15.21 2.70 -4.29
N VAL A 274 -14.34 3.42 -5.01
CA VAL A 274 -13.61 4.58 -4.48
C VAL A 274 -14.07 5.89 -5.13
N SER A 275 -14.63 5.84 -6.35
CA SER A 275 -15.01 6.99 -7.20
C SER A 275 -13.83 7.93 -7.55
N GLY A 276 -14.03 8.89 -8.45
CA GLY A 276 -13.04 9.96 -8.67
C GLY A 276 -11.84 9.61 -9.56
N ASN A 277 -11.96 8.61 -10.43
CA ASN A 277 -10.90 8.19 -11.37
C ASN A 277 -9.60 7.77 -10.65
N PRO A 278 -9.57 6.57 -10.04
CA PRO A 278 -8.42 6.10 -9.28
C PRO A 278 -7.23 5.75 -10.19
N VAL A 279 -6.03 6.21 -9.87
CA VAL A 279 -4.85 6.04 -10.72
C VAL A 279 -3.72 5.29 -10.02
N GLY A 280 -3.12 5.89 -9.00
CA GLY A 280 -2.07 5.31 -8.19
C GLY A 280 -2.63 4.58 -6.97
N VAL A 281 -1.91 3.55 -6.51
CA VAL A 281 -2.21 2.84 -5.27
C VAL A 281 -0.90 2.53 -4.55
N ALA A 282 -0.85 2.80 -3.25
CA ALA A 282 0.25 2.43 -2.37
C ALA A 282 -0.32 1.77 -1.11
N ILE A 283 0.39 0.79 -0.55
CA ILE A 283 -0.04 0.06 0.65
C ILE A 283 0.95 0.36 1.77
N THR A 284 0.44 0.59 2.98
CA THR A 284 1.27 0.85 4.15
C THR A 284 2.16 -0.35 4.48
N PRO A 285 3.38 -0.15 5.01
CA PRO A 285 4.31 -1.24 5.35
C PRO A 285 3.75 -2.27 6.36
N ASP A 286 2.85 -1.84 7.24
CA ASP A 286 2.13 -2.70 8.18
C ASP A 286 0.99 -3.52 7.52
N GLY A 287 0.67 -3.24 6.26
CA GLY A 287 -0.37 -3.90 5.48
C GLY A 287 -1.80 -3.58 5.93
N THR A 288 -2.01 -2.51 6.70
CA THR A 288 -3.33 -2.16 7.24
C THR A 288 -4.17 -1.31 6.30
N HIS A 289 -3.55 -0.43 5.51
CA HIS A 289 -4.26 0.52 4.65
C HIS A 289 -3.70 0.59 3.23
N ALA A 290 -4.58 0.86 2.26
CA ALA A 290 -4.21 1.25 0.90
C ALA A 290 -4.64 2.70 0.62
N TYR A 291 -3.71 3.51 0.10
CA TYR A 291 -3.93 4.89 -0.31
C TYR A 291 -4.05 4.94 -1.83
N VAL A 292 -5.16 5.48 -2.32
CA VAL A 292 -5.52 5.48 -3.74
C VAL A 292 -5.74 6.92 -4.19
N THR A 293 -4.98 7.37 -5.19
CA THR A 293 -5.14 8.72 -5.74
C THR A 293 -6.35 8.80 -6.66
N ASP A 294 -7.26 9.72 -6.37
CA ASP A 294 -8.47 9.97 -7.15
C ASP A 294 -8.26 11.21 -8.02
N ASN A 295 -7.80 10.99 -9.25
CA ASN A 295 -7.34 12.04 -10.15
C ASN A 295 -8.42 13.11 -10.43
N GLY A 296 -9.65 12.68 -10.71
CA GLY A 296 -10.77 13.59 -10.99
C GLY A 296 -11.35 14.25 -9.74
N GLY A 297 -11.05 13.72 -8.55
CA GLY A 297 -11.53 14.22 -7.28
C GLY A 297 -10.59 15.21 -6.58
N ASN A 298 -9.33 15.29 -7.01
CA ASN A 298 -8.24 15.97 -6.26
C ASN A 298 -8.13 15.46 -4.81
N THR A 299 -8.32 14.16 -4.63
CA THR A 299 -8.34 13.51 -3.32
C THR A 299 -7.51 12.24 -3.29
N VAL A 300 -7.24 11.74 -2.09
CA VAL A 300 -6.80 10.36 -1.84
C VAL A 300 -7.88 9.64 -1.04
N SER A 301 -8.29 8.47 -1.53
CA SER A 301 -9.13 7.52 -0.81
C SER A 301 -8.27 6.58 0.02
N VAL A 302 -8.68 6.30 1.25
CA VAL A 302 -8.02 5.33 2.15
C VAL A 302 -8.90 4.10 2.28
N ILE A 303 -8.34 2.92 2.02
CA ILE A 303 -9.02 1.63 2.11
C ILE A 303 -8.44 0.86 3.30
N ASP A 304 -9.29 0.42 4.23
CA ASP A 304 -8.93 -0.56 5.25
C ASP A 304 -8.81 -1.95 4.60
N ILE A 305 -7.63 -2.56 4.69
CA ILE A 305 -7.31 -3.82 3.99
C ILE A 305 -7.98 -5.03 4.65
N ALA A 306 -8.20 -5.00 5.96
CA ALA A 306 -8.82 -6.10 6.69
C ALA A 306 -10.30 -6.26 6.29
N THR A 307 -10.99 -5.13 6.09
CA THR A 307 -12.43 -5.07 5.84
C THR A 307 -12.80 -4.75 4.39
N ASN A 308 -11.84 -4.29 3.58
CA ASN A 308 -12.05 -3.78 2.22
C ASN A 308 -13.06 -2.63 2.17
N THR A 309 -13.04 -1.76 3.18
CA THR A 309 -13.93 -0.59 3.26
C THR A 309 -13.17 0.70 3.01
N VAL A 310 -13.82 1.69 2.40
CA VAL A 310 -13.25 3.02 2.17
C VAL A 310 -13.58 3.91 3.36
N ALA A 311 -12.59 4.65 3.86
CA ALA A 311 -12.81 5.67 4.87
C ALA A 311 -13.84 6.72 4.40
N ALA A 312 -14.71 7.14 5.31
CA ALA A 312 -15.80 8.07 4.97
C ALA A 312 -15.31 9.45 4.53
N THR A 313 -14.14 9.86 5.01
CA THR A 313 -13.51 11.15 4.64
C THR A 313 -12.32 10.88 3.74
N LYS A 314 -12.33 11.52 2.56
CA LYS A 314 -11.18 11.53 1.66
C LYS A 314 -10.20 12.63 2.03
N ILE A 315 -8.92 12.42 1.74
CA ILE A 315 -7.87 13.40 2.01
C ILE A 315 -7.76 14.33 0.80
N ALA A 316 -8.02 15.63 0.98
CA ALA A 316 -7.86 16.61 -0.09
C ALA A 316 -6.37 16.83 -0.38
N VAL A 317 -5.98 16.79 -1.66
CA VAL A 317 -4.61 17.02 -2.14
C VAL A 317 -4.62 18.06 -3.27
N GLY A 318 -3.49 18.23 -3.95
CA GLY A 318 -3.40 19.13 -5.10
C GLY A 318 -4.13 18.61 -6.34
N SER A 319 -4.05 19.40 -7.41
CA SER A 319 -4.77 19.15 -8.67
C SER A 319 -4.25 17.92 -9.40
N TRP A 320 -5.16 17.02 -9.78
CA TRP A 320 -4.93 15.82 -10.58
C TRP A 320 -3.84 14.92 -9.98
N PRO A 321 -4.06 14.36 -8.78
CA PRO A 321 -3.08 13.45 -8.18
C PRO A 321 -2.88 12.21 -9.06
N ASP A 322 -1.64 11.74 -9.16
CA ASP A 322 -1.26 10.58 -9.96
C ASP A 322 -0.48 9.56 -9.11
N GLY A 323 0.85 9.63 -9.07
CA GLY A 323 1.67 8.75 -8.23
C GLY A 323 1.50 9.00 -6.73
N VAL A 324 1.50 7.93 -5.94
CA VAL A 324 1.58 7.95 -4.48
C VAL A 324 2.64 6.96 -4.01
N ALA A 325 3.44 7.34 -3.02
CA ALA A 325 4.39 6.47 -2.33
C ALA A 325 4.34 6.71 -0.82
N ILE A 326 4.58 5.67 -0.03
CA ILE A 326 4.55 5.71 1.43
C ILE A 326 5.96 5.47 1.96
N THR A 327 6.36 6.22 2.99
CA THR A 327 7.68 6.07 3.62
C THR A 327 7.83 4.68 4.27
N PRO A 328 9.05 4.13 4.35
CA PRO A 328 9.28 2.79 4.93
C PRO A 328 8.82 2.63 6.38
N ASP A 329 8.81 3.71 7.15
CA ASP A 329 8.28 3.76 8.52
C ASP A 329 6.74 3.82 8.59
N GLY A 330 6.06 3.95 7.45
CA GLY A 330 4.61 4.08 7.35
C GLY A 330 4.03 5.40 7.84
N ALA A 331 4.87 6.38 8.22
CA ALA A 331 4.41 7.61 8.85
C ALA A 331 3.92 8.68 7.85
N ARG A 332 4.32 8.60 6.58
CA ARG A 332 3.99 9.63 5.58
C ARG A 332 3.70 9.03 4.20
N ALA A 333 2.77 9.66 3.47
CA ALA A 333 2.60 9.46 2.04
C ALA A 333 2.98 10.74 1.26
N TYR A 334 3.62 10.55 0.11
CA TYR A 334 3.91 11.60 -0.85
C TYR A 334 3.03 11.39 -2.08
N VAL A 335 2.33 12.43 -2.52
CA VAL A 335 1.39 12.39 -3.65
C VAL A 335 1.78 13.42 -4.69
N ALA A 336 2.11 12.95 -5.90
CA ALA A 336 2.43 13.82 -7.03
C ALA A 336 1.13 14.44 -7.59
N ASN A 337 1.01 15.76 -7.52
CA ASN A 337 -0.13 16.51 -8.03
C ASN A 337 0.17 16.98 -9.46
N TRP A 338 -0.16 16.17 -10.46
CA TRP A 338 0.27 16.35 -11.85
C TRP A 338 -0.04 17.74 -12.39
N ASN A 339 -1.29 18.21 -12.29
CA ASN A 339 -1.62 19.55 -12.78
C ASN A 339 -1.37 20.67 -11.74
N GLY A 340 -0.83 20.31 -10.57
CA GLY A 340 -0.57 21.22 -9.45
C GLY A 340 0.89 21.63 -9.28
N SER A 341 1.81 21.09 -10.09
CA SER A 341 3.28 21.33 -9.99
C SER A 341 3.79 21.23 -8.55
N SER A 342 3.28 20.25 -7.80
CA SER A 342 3.53 20.10 -6.37
C SER A 342 3.42 18.66 -5.93
N VAL A 343 3.95 18.38 -4.74
CA VAL A 343 3.79 17.10 -4.05
C VAL A 343 3.12 17.34 -2.70
N SER A 344 2.01 16.66 -2.44
CA SER A 344 1.35 16.70 -1.13
C SER A 344 2.02 15.69 -0.20
N VAL A 345 2.36 16.10 1.02
CA VAL A 345 2.83 15.21 2.09
C VAL A 345 1.68 14.99 3.06
N ILE A 346 1.25 13.74 3.17
CA ILE A 346 0.19 13.30 4.08
C ILE A 346 0.87 12.68 5.30
N SER A 347 0.49 13.11 6.50
CA SER A 347 0.80 12.38 7.73
C SER A 347 -0.17 11.22 7.86
N ILE A 348 0.38 10.01 8.03
CA ILE A 348 -0.36 8.78 8.27
C ILE A 348 -0.33 8.55 9.77
N ASN A 349 -1.49 8.64 10.42
CA ASN A 349 -1.57 8.38 11.84
C ASN A 349 -1.81 6.89 12.08
N PRO A 350 -1.03 6.24 12.95
CA PRO A 350 -1.28 4.86 13.30
C PRO A 350 -2.68 4.74 13.91
N THR A 351 -3.40 3.70 13.52
CA THR A 351 -4.67 3.36 14.16
C THR A 351 -4.36 3.05 15.63
N PRO A 352 -5.03 3.67 16.63
CA PRO A 352 -4.84 3.31 18.01
C PRO A 352 -5.12 1.82 18.16
N THR A 353 -4.16 1.08 18.70
CA THR A 353 -4.35 -0.34 19.02
C THR A 353 -5.44 -0.48 20.07
N SER A 354 -6.07 -1.66 20.13
CA SER A 354 -7.17 -1.94 21.07
C SER A 354 -6.79 -1.80 22.56
N ASP A 355 -5.49 -1.68 22.87
CA ASP A 355 -4.97 -1.41 24.22
C ASP A 355 -4.76 0.09 24.52
N GLY A 356 -5.06 0.97 23.56
CA GLY A 356 -4.94 2.42 23.71
C GLY A 356 -3.51 2.95 23.64
N SER A 357 -2.52 2.12 23.27
CA SER A 357 -1.16 2.60 23.02
C SER A 357 -1.08 3.33 21.68
N LEU A 358 -0.58 4.57 21.72
CA LEU A 358 -0.18 5.32 20.53
C LEU A 358 1.29 4.99 20.27
N GLU A 359 1.58 3.82 19.70
CA GLU A 359 2.95 3.56 19.24
C GLU A 359 3.23 4.48 18.04
N GLY A 360 4.28 5.31 18.14
CA GLY A 360 4.74 6.17 17.03
C GLY A 360 4.89 7.66 17.34
N LEU A 361 4.40 8.16 18.47
CA LEU A 361 4.80 9.48 18.96
C LEU A 361 6.08 9.34 19.77
N GLY A 362 7.21 9.79 19.23
CA GLY A 362 8.43 9.98 20.00
C GLY A 362 8.11 10.70 21.31
N SER A 363 8.63 10.20 22.43
CA SER A 363 8.26 10.56 23.80
C SER A 363 8.01 12.07 23.96
N LEU A 364 6.75 12.47 24.10
CA LEU A 364 6.43 13.78 24.65
C LEU A 364 6.66 13.65 26.17
N ASP A 365 7.78 14.16 26.67
CA ASP A 365 8.07 14.27 28.10
C ASP A 365 7.04 15.19 28.76
N ILE A 366 5.88 14.63 29.13
CA ILE A 366 4.92 15.27 30.04
C ILE A 366 5.32 14.92 31.47
N PHE A 367 6.48 15.43 31.90
CA PHE A 367 6.76 15.63 33.32
C PHE A 367 7.43 17.00 33.51
N GLY A 368 6.66 18.04 33.19
CA GLY A 368 6.93 19.39 33.64
C GLY A 368 6.73 19.49 35.16
N SER A 369 7.85 19.52 35.88
CA SER A 369 8.06 20.10 37.23
C SER A 369 6.83 20.71 37.91
N LEU A 370 6.26 19.99 38.88
CA LEU A 370 5.33 20.57 39.85
C LEU A 370 6.15 21.24 40.98
N GLY A 371 6.63 22.45 40.73
CA GLY A 371 7.16 23.35 41.75
C GLY A 371 6.08 24.31 42.23
N ILE A 372 5.40 24.00 43.34
CA ILE A 372 4.56 24.98 44.04
C ILE A 372 5.25 25.35 45.35
N PHE A 373 5.65 26.63 45.41
CA PHE A 373 6.05 27.34 46.61
C PHE A 373 4.89 27.46 47.60
N GLY A 374 5.18 27.29 48.89
CA GLY A 374 4.33 27.74 49.99
C GLY A 374 5.22 28.28 51.11
N SER A 375 5.26 29.61 51.21
CA SER A 375 5.70 30.37 52.38
C SER A 375 4.73 30.23 53.54
#